data_AF-A0AAD9UXI8-F1
#
_entry.id   AF-A0AAD9UXI8-F1
#
_cell.length_a   1.000
_cell.length_b   1.000
_cell.length_c   1.000
_cell.angle_alpha   90.00
_cell.angle_beta   90.00
_cell.angle_gamma   90.00
#
_symmetry.space_group_name_H-M   'P 1'
#
loop_
_entity.id
_entity.type
_entity.pdbx_description
1 polymer ?
#
loop_
_entity_poly.entity_id
_entity_poly.type
_entity_poly.pdbx_seq_one_letter_code
_entity_poly.pdbx_strand_id
1 'polypeptide(L)' 'MTQDDSGTTSDDSSDEVVCQCGRPNKVEPMIGCDSDDCPVKWYHFGCVNLTANTVPKDKWFCPRCE' A
#
# COMPACT_ATOMS: atom_id res chain seq x y z
N MET A 1 -0.12 19.76 35.76
CA MET A 1 -0.36 20.15 34.36
C MET A 1 0.97 20.73 33.90
N THR A 2 1.90 19.94 33.37
CA THR A 2 1.76 19.16 32.13
C THR A 2 2.34 17.74 32.27
N GLN A 3 1.60 16.75 31.76
CA GLN A 3 2.16 15.47 31.34
C GLN A 3 2.48 15.66 29.86
N ASP A 4 3.74 15.86 29.52
CA ASP A 4 4.20 15.83 28.13
C ASP A 4 4.58 14.39 27.83
N ASP A 5 3.53 13.65 27.45
CA ASP A 5 3.58 12.34 26.85
C ASP A 5 4.15 12.46 25.43
N SER A 6 5.16 11.63 25.16
CA SER A 6 5.37 10.92 23.90
C SER A 6 5.43 11.68 22.57
N GLY A 7 6.61 11.58 21.95
CA GLY A 7 6.67 10.97 20.62
C GLY A 7 6.76 11.91 19.41
N THR A 8 7.99 11.96 18.86
CA THR A 8 8.30 12.06 17.43
C THR A 8 7.87 13.35 16.72
N THR A 9 8.88 14.19 16.53
CA THR A 9 8.94 15.33 15.61
C THR A 9 8.31 15.03 14.24
N SER A 10 7.46 15.97 13.79
CA SER A 10 7.02 16.14 12.41
C SER A 10 8.17 16.10 11.39
N ASP A 11 7.79 15.74 10.16
CA ASP A 11 8.40 16.08 8.85
C ASP A 11 9.10 14.92 8.11
N ASP A 12 8.35 14.27 7.21
CA ASP A 12 8.68 14.15 5.76
C ASP A 12 7.56 13.38 5.03
N SER A 13 6.73 14.09 4.28
CA SER A 13 5.64 13.53 3.48
C SER A 13 6.18 12.65 2.33
N SER A 14 6.17 11.31 2.40
CA SER A 14 6.25 10.44 1.20
C SER A 14 6.09 8.91 1.39
N ASP A 15 5.38 8.42 2.40
CA ASP A 15 4.90 7.02 2.42
C ASP A 15 3.51 6.91 1.76
N GLU A 16 3.27 7.63 0.67
CA GLU A 16 1.92 7.91 0.14
C GLU A 16 1.23 6.71 -0.53
N VAL A 17 1.80 5.52 -0.35
CA VAL A 17 1.30 4.29 -0.93
C VAL A 17 1.41 3.20 0.13
N VAL A 18 0.37 3.00 0.92
CA VAL A 18 0.38 1.97 1.97
C VAL A 18 -0.34 0.73 1.49
N CYS A 19 0.38 -0.35 1.21
CA CYS A 19 -0.26 -1.67 1.13
C CYS A 19 -1.04 -1.92 2.43
N GLN A 20 -2.12 -2.69 2.38
CA GLN A 20 -2.95 -3.00 3.56
C GLN A 20 -2.20 -3.57 4.78
N CYS A 21 -0.96 -4.04 4.59
CA CYS A 21 -0.11 -4.54 5.66
C CYS A 21 0.65 -3.45 6.45
N GLY A 22 0.61 -2.18 6.01
CA GLY A 22 1.28 -1.05 6.67
C GLY A 22 2.81 -1.12 6.63
N ARG A 23 3.40 -1.91 5.71
CA ARG A 23 4.85 -2.06 5.55
C ARG A 23 5.38 -1.15 4.44
N PRO A 24 6.64 -0.69 4.52
CA PRO A 24 7.23 0.20 3.52
C PRO A 24 7.47 -0.51 2.18
N ASN A 25 7.18 0.20 1.09
CA ASN A 25 7.20 -0.32 -0.29
C ASN A 25 8.60 -0.55 -0.88
N LYS A 26 9.67 -0.04 -0.24
CA LYS A 26 11.02 -0.01 -0.83
C LYS A 26 11.66 -1.40 -1.04
N VAL A 27 10.98 -2.48 -0.63
CA VAL A 27 11.55 -3.82 -0.55
C VAL A 27 10.92 -4.80 -1.54
N GLU A 28 9.65 -4.61 -1.93
CA GLU A 28 8.88 -5.62 -2.65
C GLU A 28 8.17 -5.06 -3.91
N PRO A 29 7.98 -5.89 -4.95
CA PRO A 29 7.21 -5.49 -6.13
C PRO A 29 5.76 -5.20 -5.77
N MET A 30 5.21 -4.15 -6.41
CA MET A 30 3.88 -3.65 -6.15
C MET A 30 3.02 -3.63 -7.40
N ILE A 31 1.71 -3.80 -7.21
CA ILE A 31 0.69 -3.66 -8.24
C ILE A 31 -0.29 -2.55 -7.86
N GLY A 32 -0.73 -1.78 -8.86
CA GLY A 32 -1.76 -0.76 -8.71
C GLY A 32 -3.15 -1.31 -9.01
N CYS A 33 -4.13 -1.04 -8.15
CA CYS A 33 -5.54 -1.31 -8.39
C CYS A 33 -6.11 -0.33 -9.41
N ASP A 34 -6.75 -0.83 -10.45
CA ASP A 34 -7.36 -0.05 -11.54
C ASP A 34 -8.70 0.59 -11.15
N SER A 35 -9.20 0.33 -9.94
CA SER A 35 -10.41 0.98 -9.42
C SER A 35 -10.13 2.40 -8.96
N ASP A 36 -10.80 3.38 -9.57
CA ASP A 36 -10.69 4.82 -9.24
C ASP A 36 -11.03 5.13 -7.78
N ASP A 37 -11.97 4.40 -7.19
CA ASP A 37 -12.43 4.58 -5.80
C ASP A 37 -11.65 3.71 -4.80
N CYS A 38 -10.56 3.06 -5.22
CA CYS A 38 -9.78 2.22 -4.32
C CYS A 38 -9.08 3.09 -3.25
N PRO A 39 -9.33 2.85 -1.94
CA PRO A 39 -8.73 3.67 -0.88
C PRO A 39 -7.23 3.41 -0.68
N VAL A 40 -6.74 2.25 -1.14
CA VAL A 40 -5.35 1.80 -0.94
C VAL A 40 -4.50 1.98 -2.20
N LYS A 41 -5.11 1.83 -3.38
CA LYS A 41 -4.52 1.92 -4.74
C LYS A 41 -3.33 1.01 -5.04
N TRP A 42 -2.55 0.54 -4.06
CA TRP A 42 -1.34 -0.24 -4.30
C TRP A 42 -1.12 -1.34 -3.29
N TYR A 43 -0.63 -2.47 -3.78
CA TYR A 43 -0.46 -3.67 -2.98
C TYR A 43 0.85 -4.37 -3.32
N HIS A 44 1.52 -4.92 -2.30
CA HIS A 44 2.65 -5.83 -2.52
C HIS A 44 2.15 -7.10 -3.18
N PHE A 45 2.91 -7.65 -4.14
CA PHE A 45 2.57 -8.90 -4.81
C PHE A 45 2.29 -10.02 -3.82
N GLY A 46 3.15 -10.19 -2.81
CA GLY A 46 2.95 -11.19 -1.76
C GLY A 46 1.70 -10.97 -0.91
N CYS A 47 1.28 -9.72 -0.68
CA CYS A 47 0.08 -9.41 0.10
C CYS A 47 -1.23 -9.72 -0.63
N VAL A 48 -1.21 -9.82 -1.96
CA VAL A 48 -2.36 -10.16 -2.79
C VAL A 48 -2.18 -11.48 -3.55
N ASN A 49 -1.23 -12.31 -3.12
CA ASN A 49 -0.90 -13.60 -3.74
C ASN A 49 -0.63 -13.51 -5.25
N LEU A 50 -0.03 -12.40 -5.67
CA LEU A 50 0.43 -12.22 -7.03
C LEU A 50 1.90 -12.61 -7.18
N THR A 51 2.24 -12.97 -8.39
CA THR A 51 3.59 -13.25 -8.86
C THR A 51 3.74 -12.62 -10.23
N ALA A 52 4.97 -12.44 -10.72
CA ALA A 52 5.22 -11.91 -12.06
C ALA A 52 4.47 -12.66 -13.18
N ASN A 53 4.09 -13.93 -12.96
CA ASN A 53 3.34 -14.74 -13.91
C ASN A 53 1.81 -14.63 -13.77
N THR A 54 1.31 -14.20 -12.61
CA THR A 54 -0.14 -14.09 -12.33
C THR A 54 -0.66 -12.66 -12.41
N VAL A 55 0.23 -11.67 -12.57
CA VAL A 55 -0.16 -10.29 -12.85
C VAL A 55 -0.88 -10.24 -14.20
N PRO A 56 -2.12 -9.70 -14.26
CA PRO A 56 -2.85 -9.55 -15.51
C PRO A 56 -2.16 -8.50 -16.40
N LYS A 57 -2.24 -8.68 -17.71
CA LYS A 57 -1.59 -7.78 -18.69
C LYS A 57 -2.28 -6.43 -18.84
N ASP A 58 -3.57 -6.37 -18.50
CA ASP A 58 -4.42 -5.20 -18.72
C ASP A 58 -4.78 -4.51 -17.39
N LYS A 59 -5.83 -4.97 -16.72
CA LYS A 59 -6.36 -4.37 -15.50
C LYS A 59 -6.25 -5.34 -14.34
N TRP A 60 -5.88 -4.81 -13.19
CA TRP A 60 -5.88 -5.55 -11.94
C TRP A 60 -6.76 -4.85 -10.91
N PHE A 61 -7.61 -5.61 -10.25
CA PHE A 61 -8.44 -5.13 -9.15
C PHE A 61 -8.02 -5.84 -7.88
N CYS A 62 -7.95 -5.11 -6.78
CA CYS A 62 -7.61 -5.70 -5.49
C CYS A 62 -8.80 -6.47 -4.91
N PRO A 63 -8.58 -7.33 -3.88
CA PRO A 63 -9.64 -8.09 -3.19
C PRO A 63 -10.77 -7.28 -2.56
N ARG A 64 -10.65 -5.95 -2.54
CA ARG A 64 -11.68 -5.03 -2.05
C ARG A 64 -12.52 -4.40 -3.16
N CYS A 65 -12.05 -4.45 -4.41
CA CYS A 65 -12.70 -3.82 -5.55
C CYS A 65 -13.19 -4.84 -6.60
N GLU A 66 -12.78 -6.11 -6.49
CA GLU A 66 -13.32 -7.23 -7.27
C GLU A 66 -14.68 -7.73 -6.74
#